data_AF-A0A0X8VCF1-F1
#
_entry.id   AF-A0A0X8VCF1-F1
#
_cell.length_a   1.000
_cell.length_b   1.000
_cell.length_c   1.000
_cell.angle_alpha   90.00
_cell.angle_beta   90.00
_cell.angle_gamma   90.00
#
_symmetry.space_group_name_H-M   'P 1'
#
loop_
_entity.id
_entity.type
_entity.pdbx_description
1 polymer ?
#
loop_
_entity_poly.entity_id
_entity_poly.type
_entity_poly.pdbx_seq_one_letter_code
_entity_poly.pdbx_strand_id
1 'polypeptide(L)'
;MLYIYLLLLFILSPFLLLFVVIIYKFLTFDNQYDKSVYKTIVDIPRSKVFFDKGYYGEYLTVRCLEGISEKEKFLANVYLNKAAKEGQTTEIDVVYINEYGIFVLESKNYSGWIFGNDKAKYWTQSLNKRVKNKFYNPVFQNAGHNFWH
;
A
#
# COMPACT_ATOMS: atom_id res chain seq x y z
N MET A 1 27.76 34.77 23.97
CA MET A 1 27.94 33.31 24.00
C MET A 1 26.68 32.57 24.42
N LEU A 2 26.15 32.76 25.64
CA LEU A 2 24.93 32.05 26.12
C LEU A 2 23.71 32.16 25.19
N TYR A 3 23.42 33.36 24.66
CA TYR A 3 22.31 33.59 23.74
C TYR A 3 22.40 32.75 22.45
N ILE A 4 23.62 32.57 21.91
CA ILE A 4 23.85 31.79 20.69
C ILE A 4 23.54 30.31 20.95
N TYR A 5 23.92 29.76 22.10
CA TYR A 5 23.58 28.39 22.48
C TYR A 5 22.07 28.18 22.66
N LEU A 6 21.37 29.12 23.29
CA LEU A 6 19.92 29.04 23.46
C LEU A 6 19.19 29.09 22.12
N LEU A 7 19.65 29.95 21.20
CA LEU A 7 19.10 30.04 19.84
C LEU A 7 19.32 28.73 19.06
N LEU A 8 20.51 28.13 19.16
CA LEU A 8 20.82 26.85 18.53
C LEU A 8 19.95 25.71 19.08
N LEU A 9 19.78 25.61 20.40
CA LEU A 9 18.92 24.61 21.03
C LEU A 9 17.46 24.75 20.58
N PHE A 10 16.96 25.99 20.52
CA PHE A 10 15.61 26.25 20.04
C PHE A 10 15.41 25.79 18.59
N ILE A 11 16.35 26.13 17.69
CA ILE A 11 16.30 25.73 16.28
C ILE A 11 16.41 24.21 16.11
N LEU A 12 17.25 23.53 16.89
CA LEU A 12 17.46 22.08 16.79
C LEU A 12 16.33 21.26 17.44
N SER A 13 15.66 21.80 18.45
CA SER A 13 14.59 21.10 19.19
C SER A 13 13.47 20.51 18.34
N PRO A 14 12.90 21.18 17.30
CA PRO A 14 11.86 20.57 16.45
C PRO A 14 12.40 19.43 15.60
N PHE A 15 13.66 19.49 15.16
CA PHE A 15 14.28 18.40 14.40
C PHE A 15 14.52 17.17 15.27
N LEU A 16 14.98 17.38 16.52
CA LEU A 16 15.12 16.30 17.49
C LEU A 16 13.77 15.65 17.82
N LEU A 17 12.73 16.47 18.04
CA LEU A 17 11.37 15.97 18.27
C LEU A 17 10.86 15.17 17.07
N LEU A 18 11.02 15.68 15.85
CA LEU A 18 10.64 14.98 14.63
C LEU A 18 11.38 13.64 14.49
N PHE A 19 12.69 13.63 14.79
CA PHE A 19 13.51 12.43 14.76
C PHE A 19 13.02 11.38 15.77
N VAL A 20 12.70 11.79 17.00
CA VAL A 20 12.12 10.91 18.02
C VAL A 20 10.77 10.35 17.57
N VAL A 21 9.91 11.17 16.96
CA VAL A 21 8.61 10.72 16.42
C VAL A 21 8.79 9.71 15.29
N ILE A 22 9.74 9.94 14.38
CA ILE A 22 10.04 9.00 13.29
C ILE A 22 10.56 7.68 13.85
N ILE A 23 11.49 7.72 14.81
CA ILE A 23 11.99 6.52 15.49
C ILE A 23 10.86 5.78 16.18
N TYR A 24 10.03 6.47 16.96
CA TYR A 24 8.90 5.86 17.64
C TYR A 24 7.95 5.17 16.67
N LYS A 25 7.60 5.83 15.55
CA LYS A 25 6.78 5.23 14.49
C LYS A 25 7.44 4.02 13.86
N PHE A 26 8.74 4.07 13.61
CA PHE A 26 9.49 2.96 13.04
C PHE A 26 9.51 1.76 14.00
N LEU A 27 9.87 1.97 15.27
CA LEU A 27 9.91 0.92 16.29
C LEU A 27 8.54 0.27 16.54
N THR A 28 7.46 1.07 16.54
CA THR A 28 6.09 0.55 16.72
C THR A 28 5.56 -0.13 15.47
N PHE A 29 5.96 0.34 14.28
CA PHE A 29 5.69 -0.35 13.02
C PHE A 29 6.34 -1.74 13.01
N ASP A 30 7.60 -1.85 13.43
CA ASP A 30 8.34 -3.12 13.47
C ASP A 30 7.57 -4.21 14.21
N ASN A 31 7.16 -3.90 15.45
CA ASN A 31 6.44 -4.85 16.29
C ASN A 31 5.08 -5.28 15.69
N GLN A 32 4.41 -4.40 14.94
CA GLN A 32 3.12 -4.74 14.30
C GLN A 32 3.33 -5.51 13.00
N TYR A 33 4.29 -5.11 12.19
CA TYR A 33 4.62 -5.74 10.91
C TYR A 33 5.19 -7.15 11.12
N ASP A 34 6.14 -7.32 12.04
CA ASP A 34 6.81 -8.60 12.27
C ASP A 34 5.85 -9.69 12.79
N LYS A 35 4.69 -9.29 13.35
CA LYS A 35 3.63 -10.19 13.83
C LYS A 35 2.46 -10.36 12.84
N SER A 36 2.51 -9.69 11.70
CA SER A 36 1.39 -9.69 10.74
C SER A 36 1.37 -10.92 9.84
N VAL A 37 0.17 -11.32 9.40
CA VAL A 37 0.00 -12.32 8.33
C VAL A 37 0.78 -11.94 7.07
N TYR A 38 0.82 -10.64 6.73
CA TYR A 38 1.53 -10.16 5.54
C TYR A 38 3.03 -10.49 5.58
N LYS A 39 3.69 -10.37 6.76
CA LYS A 39 5.08 -10.79 6.92
C LYS A 39 5.25 -12.29 6.67
N THR A 40 4.31 -13.11 7.12
CA THR A 40 4.35 -14.57 6.92
C THR A 40 4.22 -14.98 5.46
N ILE A 41 3.43 -14.26 4.65
CA ILE A 41 3.17 -14.65 3.24
C ILE A 41 4.17 -14.06 2.25
N VAL A 42 4.74 -12.88 2.50
CA VAL A 42 5.67 -12.21 1.56
C VAL A 42 7.14 -12.36 1.96
N ASP A 43 7.43 -12.56 3.24
CA ASP A 43 8.76 -12.68 3.82
C ASP A 43 9.78 -11.60 3.38
N ILE A 44 9.34 -10.34 3.31
CA ILE A 44 10.24 -9.21 3.02
C ILE A 44 10.69 -8.50 4.29
N PRO A 45 11.86 -7.83 4.29
CA PRO A 45 12.34 -7.07 5.43
C PRO A 45 11.43 -5.89 5.76
N ARG A 46 11.23 -5.62 7.06
CA ARG A 46 10.41 -4.50 7.55
C ARG A 46 10.82 -3.15 7.00
N SER A 47 12.13 -2.92 6.83
CA SER A 47 12.65 -1.67 6.26
C SER A 47 12.18 -1.46 4.83
N LYS A 48 12.17 -2.53 4.03
CA LYS A 48 11.68 -2.49 2.65
C LYS A 48 10.19 -2.12 2.63
N VAL A 49 9.38 -2.72 3.51
CA VAL A 49 7.95 -2.40 3.62
C VAL A 49 7.71 -0.97 4.11
N PHE A 50 8.48 -0.50 5.09
CA PHE A 50 8.30 0.85 5.64
C PHE A 50 8.63 1.96 4.64
N PHE A 51 9.66 1.75 3.81
CA PHE A 51 10.14 2.77 2.86
C PHE A 51 9.54 2.65 1.46
N ASP A 52 9.00 1.49 1.08
CA ASP A 52 8.34 1.27 -0.21
C ASP A 52 6.82 1.42 -0.09
N LYS A 53 6.27 2.40 -0.81
CA LYS A 53 4.83 2.70 -0.76
C LYS A 53 3.96 1.58 -1.32
N GLY A 54 4.47 0.76 -2.26
CA GLY A 54 3.74 -0.39 -2.81
C GLY A 54 3.53 -1.44 -1.73
N TYR A 55 4.64 -1.97 -1.21
CA TYR A 55 4.62 -2.96 -0.13
C TYR A 55 3.90 -2.46 1.13
N TYR A 56 4.09 -1.19 1.50
CA TYR A 56 3.34 -0.61 2.61
C TYR A 56 1.83 -0.61 2.38
N GLY A 57 1.38 -0.32 1.16
CA GLY A 57 -0.04 -0.33 0.79
C GLY A 57 -0.65 -1.72 0.80
N GLU A 58 0.07 -2.73 0.30
CA GLU A 58 -0.34 -4.14 0.39
C GLU A 58 -0.41 -4.61 1.84
N TYR A 59 0.61 -4.29 2.66
CA TYR A 59 0.60 -4.57 4.10
C TYR A 59 -0.66 -4.00 4.77
N LEU A 60 -0.97 -2.73 4.53
CA LEU A 60 -2.18 -2.10 5.10
C LEU A 60 -3.47 -2.76 4.60
N THR A 61 -3.53 -3.17 3.33
CA THR A 61 -4.67 -3.89 2.76
C THR A 61 -4.90 -5.21 3.50
N VAL A 62 -3.86 -6.04 3.65
CA VAL A 62 -3.96 -7.32 4.35
C VAL A 62 -4.30 -7.11 5.82
N ARG A 63 -3.66 -6.15 6.50
CA ARG A 63 -3.96 -5.81 7.91
C ARG A 63 -5.39 -5.35 8.15
N CYS A 64 -6.01 -4.69 7.19
CA CYS A 64 -7.40 -4.23 7.28
C CYS A 64 -8.38 -5.40 7.16
N LEU A 65 -8.02 -6.42 6.37
CA LEU A 65 -8.86 -7.60 6.11
C LEU A 65 -8.63 -8.72 7.13
N GLU A 66 -7.46 -8.76 7.76
CA GLU A 66 -7.09 -9.74 8.78
C GLU A 66 -8.11 -9.76 9.92
N GLY A 67 -8.70 -10.93 10.16
CA GLY A 67 -9.69 -11.18 11.21
C GLY A 67 -11.13 -10.84 10.83
N ILE A 68 -11.43 -10.51 9.57
CA ILE A 68 -12.83 -10.31 9.11
C ILE A 68 -13.61 -11.63 9.11
N SER A 69 -12.95 -12.75 8.82
CA SER A 69 -13.56 -14.09 8.80
C SER A 69 -12.82 -15.05 9.73
N GLU A 70 -13.54 -16.05 10.27
CA GLU A 70 -12.95 -17.14 11.04
C GLU A 70 -12.02 -18.05 10.21
N LYS A 71 -12.29 -18.17 8.90
CA LYS A 71 -11.57 -19.06 7.98
C LYS A 71 -11.10 -18.26 6.77
N GLU A 72 -9.96 -17.61 6.94
CA GLU A 72 -9.37 -16.82 5.88
C GLU A 72 -7.96 -17.26 5.49
N LYS A 73 -7.59 -16.96 4.25
CA LYS A 73 -6.24 -17.12 3.71
C LYS A 73 -5.90 -15.92 2.83
N PHE A 74 -4.62 -15.59 2.83
CA PHE A 74 -4.05 -14.56 1.98
C PHE A 74 -2.94 -15.15 1.13
N LEU A 75 -2.88 -14.72 -0.13
CA LEU A 75 -1.73 -14.86 -1.01
C LEU A 75 -1.35 -13.46 -1.48
N ALA A 76 -0.07 -13.23 -1.75
CA ALA A 76 0.41 -11.96 -2.26
C ALA A 76 1.44 -12.18 -3.36
N ASN A 77 1.57 -11.21 -4.27
CA ASN A 77 2.47 -11.24 -5.42
C ASN A 77 2.32 -12.51 -6.26
N VAL A 78 1.07 -12.84 -6.59
CA VAL A 78 0.73 -14.06 -7.35
C VAL A 78 0.88 -13.80 -8.84
N TYR A 79 1.75 -14.55 -9.50
CA TYR A 79 1.96 -14.47 -10.96
C TYR A 79 1.09 -15.48 -11.71
N LEU A 80 0.31 -15.00 -12.66
CA LEU A 80 -0.51 -15.82 -13.56
C LEU A 80 -0.02 -15.71 -14.99
N ASN A 81 0.02 -16.84 -15.70
CA ASN A 81 0.33 -16.86 -17.14
C ASN A 81 -0.86 -16.31 -17.94
N LYS A 82 -0.58 -15.43 -18.91
CA LYS A 82 -1.59 -14.94 -19.85
C LYS A 82 -1.80 -15.98 -20.95
N ALA A 83 -3.02 -16.49 -21.08
CA ALA A 83 -3.36 -17.50 -22.08
C ALA A 83 -3.11 -17.04 -23.54
N ALA A 84 -3.17 -15.73 -23.79
CA ALA A 84 -3.06 -15.17 -25.15
C ALA A 84 -1.63 -15.11 -25.72
N LYS A 85 -0.58 -15.14 -24.89
CA LYS A 85 0.82 -15.08 -25.33
C LYS A 85 1.73 -15.83 -24.37
N GLU A 86 2.39 -16.86 -24.89
CA GLU A 86 3.40 -17.63 -24.17
C GLU A 86 4.50 -16.70 -23.63
N GLY A 87 4.85 -16.87 -22.35
CA GLY A 87 5.86 -16.06 -21.67
C GLY A 87 5.40 -14.72 -21.10
N GLN A 88 4.14 -14.31 -21.26
CA GLN A 88 3.62 -13.12 -20.58
C GLN A 88 2.88 -13.49 -19.28
N THR A 89 3.23 -12.83 -18.18
CA THR A 89 2.53 -12.96 -16.90
C THR A 89 1.76 -11.69 -16.55
N THR A 90 0.77 -11.83 -15.67
CA THR A 90 0.20 -10.72 -14.90
C THR A 90 0.42 -11.01 -13.42
N GLU A 91 0.69 -9.97 -12.66
CA GLU A 91 0.77 -10.04 -11.21
C GLU A 91 -0.60 -9.71 -10.61
N ILE A 92 -0.90 -10.35 -9.49
CA ILE A 92 -1.99 -10.01 -8.57
C ILE A 92 -1.35 -9.66 -7.24
N ASP A 93 -1.59 -8.43 -6.77
CA ASP A 93 -0.99 -7.93 -5.53
C ASP A 93 -1.44 -8.78 -4.31
N VAL A 94 -2.76 -8.96 -4.12
CA VAL A 94 -3.31 -9.74 -3.01
C VAL A 94 -4.52 -10.59 -3.46
N VAL A 95 -4.52 -11.87 -3.08
CA VAL A 95 -5.70 -12.74 -3.14
C VAL A 95 -6.17 -13.01 -1.72
N TYR A 96 -7.42 -12.64 -1.43
CA TYR A 96 -8.09 -12.91 -0.16
C TYR A 96 -9.13 -14.01 -0.35
N ILE A 97 -9.06 -15.07 0.45
CA ILE A 97 -9.93 -16.24 0.34
C ILE A 97 -10.61 -16.45 1.68
N ASN A 98 -11.93 -16.53 1.70
CA ASN A 98 -12.72 -16.88 2.88
C ASN A 98 -14.00 -17.66 2.51
N GLU A 99 -14.88 -17.92 3.47
CA GLU A 99 -16.16 -18.62 3.26
C GLU A 99 -17.13 -17.93 2.29
N TYR A 100 -16.95 -16.64 2.01
CA TYR A 100 -17.78 -15.88 1.07
C TYR A 100 -17.23 -15.92 -0.36
N GLY A 101 -15.96 -16.29 -0.56
CA GLY A 101 -15.39 -16.48 -1.89
C GLY A 101 -13.91 -16.13 -2.02
N ILE A 102 -13.51 -15.87 -3.26
CA ILE A 102 -12.15 -15.48 -3.65
C ILE A 102 -12.20 -14.03 -4.16
N PHE A 103 -11.42 -13.17 -3.51
CA PHE A 103 -11.33 -11.75 -3.82
C PHE A 103 -9.93 -11.45 -4.34
N VAL A 104 -9.86 -10.85 -5.52
CA VAL A 104 -8.63 -10.40 -6.16
C VAL A 104 -8.51 -8.90 -5.94
N LEU A 105 -7.47 -8.47 -5.25
CA LEU A 105 -7.27 -7.10 -4.82
C LEU A 105 -6.03 -6.53 -5.48
N GLU A 106 -6.23 -5.43 -6.19
CA GLU A 106 -5.16 -4.59 -6.75
C GLU A 106 -4.98 -3.38 -5.82
N SER A 107 -3.79 -3.19 -5.28
CA SER A 107 -3.48 -2.10 -4.37
C SER A 107 -2.94 -0.90 -5.15
N LYS A 108 -3.61 0.25 -5.02
CA LYS A 108 -3.08 1.53 -5.49
C LYS A 108 -2.95 2.48 -4.31
N ASN A 109 -1.74 2.59 -3.77
CA ASN A 109 -1.45 3.45 -2.62
C ASN A 109 -1.32 4.94 -3.02
N TYR A 110 -2.41 5.51 -3.52
CA TYR A 110 -2.51 6.93 -3.86
C TYR A 110 -2.89 7.78 -2.65
N SER A 111 -2.20 8.90 -2.45
CA SER A 111 -2.61 9.93 -1.49
C SER A 111 -3.61 10.91 -2.11
N GLY A 112 -4.28 11.70 -1.27
CA GLY A 112 -5.20 12.75 -1.71
C GLY A 112 -6.61 12.24 -2.05
N TRP A 113 -7.43 13.11 -2.61
CA TRP A 113 -8.80 12.78 -2.99
C TRP A 113 -8.83 12.11 -4.36
N ILE A 114 -9.55 11.01 -4.48
CA ILE A 114 -9.76 10.32 -5.76
C ILE A 114 -11.20 10.59 -6.23
N PHE A 115 -11.34 11.06 -7.45
CA PHE A 115 -12.63 11.36 -8.08
C PHE A 115 -12.73 10.66 -9.42
N GLY A 116 -13.86 10.00 -9.66
CA GLY A 116 -14.12 9.30 -10.90
C GLY A 116 -15.47 8.62 -10.85
N ASN A 117 -15.90 8.11 -12.00
CA ASN A 117 -17.00 7.18 -12.09
C ASN A 117 -16.57 5.96 -12.91
N ASP A 118 -17.30 4.87 -12.74
CA ASP A 118 -17.08 3.58 -13.41
C ASP A 118 -17.05 3.66 -14.94
N LYS A 119 -17.79 4.61 -15.55
CA LYS A 119 -17.87 4.80 -17.00
C LYS A 119 -16.78 5.71 -17.59
N ALA A 120 -16.06 6.46 -16.76
CA ALA A 120 -15.06 7.42 -17.22
C ALA A 120 -13.73 6.72 -17.52
N LYS A 121 -13.09 7.01 -18.66
CA LYS A 121 -11.81 6.37 -19.05
C LYS A 121 -10.66 6.64 -18.05
N TYR A 122 -10.67 7.81 -17.42
CA TYR A 122 -9.66 8.22 -16.45
C TYR A 122 -10.32 8.75 -15.18
N TRP A 123 -9.73 8.42 -14.05
CA TRP A 123 -10.03 9.02 -12.76
C TRP A 123 -9.03 10.14 -12.45
N THR A 124 -9.38 11.02 -11.51
CA THR A 124 -8.57 12.16 -11.11
C THR A 124 -8.16 12.04 -9.65
N GLN A 125 -6.87 12.08 -9.39
CA GLN A 125 -6.27 12.26 -8.07
C GLN A 125 -6.06 13.76 -7.83
N SER A 126 -6.51 14.28 -6.69
CA SER A 126 -6.26 15.64 -6.22
C SER A 126 -5.43 15.59 -4.94
N LEU A 127 -4.14 15.92 -5.02
CA LEU A 127 -3.25 15.98 -3.85
C LEU A 127 -3.51 17.23 -3.00
N ASN A 128 -3.97 18.30 -3.65
CA ASN A 128 -4.49 19.52 -3.03
C ASN A 128 -5.38 20.25 -4.06
N LYS A 129 -5.82 21.48 -3.76
CA LYS A 129 -6.69 22.27 -4.65
C LYS A 129 -6.08 22.54 -6.04
N ARG A 130 -4.76 22.50 -6.18
CA ARG A 130 -4.01 22.89 -7.40
C ARG A 130 -3.42 21.71 -8.15
N VAL A 131 -2.99 20.67 -7.44
CA VAL A 131 -2.31 19.50 -8.03
C VAL A 131 -3.34 18.41 -8.29
N LYS A 132 -3.65 18.22 -9.58
CA LYS A 132 -4.56 17.19 -10.09
C LYS A 132 -3.85 16.32 -11.12
N ASN A 133 -3.85 15.01 -10.91
CA ASN A 133 -3.29 14.02 -11.82
C ASN A 133 -4.40 13.12 -12.35
N LYS A 134 -4.35 12.74 -13.62
CA LYS A 134 -5.26 11.73 -14.17
C LYS A 134 -4.56 10.38 -14.20
N PHE A 135 -5.28 9.32 -13.88
CA PHE A 135 -4.82 7.95 -14.01
C PHE A 135 -5.94 7.08 -14.62
N TYR A 136 -5.56 5.97 -15.23
CA TYR A 136 -6.52 5.11 -15.92
C TYR A 136 -7.52 4.53 -14.93
N ASN A 137 -8.79 4.43 -15.33
CA ASN A 137 -9.84 3.94 -14.45
C ASN A 137 -9.56 2.49 -14.03
N PRO A 138 -9.45 2.19 -12.72
CA PRO A 138 -9.19 0.84 -12.22
C PRO A 138 -10.26 -0.17 -12.62
N VAL A 139 -11.52 0.25 -12.81
CA VAL A 139 -12.60 -0.64 -13.28
C VAL A 139 -12.31 -1.14 -14.68
N PHE A 140 -11.86 -0.26 -15.58
CA PHE A 140 -11.45 -0.67 -16.94
C PHE A 140 -10.13 -1.42 -16.96
N GLN A 141 -9.21 -1.08 -16.06
CA GLN A 141 -7.98 -1.86 -15.89
C GLN A 141 -8.33 -3.31 -15.54
N ASN A 142 -9.15 -3.51 -14.49
CA ASN A 142 -9.62 -4.82 -14.06
C ASN A 142 -10.35 -5.57 -15.18
N ALA A 143 -11.19 -4.88 -15.98
CA ALA A 143 -11.85 -5.50 -17.13
C ALA A 143 -10.85 -6.02 -18.18
N GLY A 144 -9.71 -5.34 -18.37
CA GLY A 144 -8.63 -5.82 -19.23
C GLY A 144 -7.84 -7.00 -18.68
N HIS A 145 -7.93 -7.28 -17.38
CA HIS A 145 -7.32 -8.46 -16.74
C HIS A 145 -8.24 -9.69 -16.75
N ASN A 146 -9.53 -9.55 -17.06
CA ASN A 146 -10.45 -10.68 -17.21
C ASN A 146 -10.20 -11.39 -18.55
N PHE A 147 -9.26 -12.33 -18.56
CA PHE A 147 -8.92 -13.19 -19.71
C PHE A 147 -9.93 -14.33 -19.95
N TRP A 148 -11.23 -14.11 -19.69
CA TRP A 148 -12.26 -15.08 -20.05
C TRP A 148 -12.79 -14.79 -21.45
N HIS A 149 -12.18 -15.42 -22.45
CA HIS A 149 -12.76 -15.71 -23.76
C HIS A 149 -12.68 -17.21 -24.00
#